data_AF-A0A1V6CV61-F1
#
_entry.id   AF-A0A1V6CV61-F1
#
_cell.length_a   1.000
_cell.length_b   1.000
_cell.length_c   1.000
_cell.angle_alpha   90.00
_cell.angle_beta   90.00
_cell.angle_gamma   90.00
#
_symmetry.space_group_name_H-M   'P 1'
#
loop_
_entity.id
_entity.type
_entity.pdbx_description
1 polymer ?
#
loop_
_entity_poly.entity_id
_entity_poly.type
_entity_poly.pdbx_seq_one_letter_code
_entity_poly.pdbx_strand_id
1 'polypeptide(L)' 'MSQNSMRLGWSREEVDQRLHNIMINIHSNCANTAKEYGQEGNYVLGANIAGFTKVADAMIDQGVL' A
#
# COMPACT_ATOMS: atom_id res chain seq x y z
N MET A 1 5.79 2.37 -13.41
CA MET A 1 4.89 1.76 -14.41
C MET A 1 5.51 0.45 -14.90
N SER A 2 5.09 -0.71 -14.36
CA SER A 2 5.81 -1.98 -14.51
C SER A 2 5.82 -2.56 -15.93
N GLN A 3 4.67 -2.56 -16.62
CA GLN A 3 4.55 -3.09 -17.99
C GLN A 3 5.52 -2.39 -18.97
N ASN A 4 5.56 -1.06 -18.94
CA ASN A 4 6.47 -0.27 -19.79
C ASN A 4 7.94 -0.54 -19.49
N SER A 5 8.32 -0.57 -18.20
CA SER A 5 9.71 -0.82 -17.79
C SER A 5 10.19 -2.21 -18.18
N MET A 6 9.31 -3.21 -18.17
CA MET A 6 9.63 -4.58 -18.57
C MET A 6 9.38 -4.86 -20.06
N ARG A 7 8.82 -3.91 -20.81
CA ARG A 7 8.35 -4.09 -22.20
C ARG A 7 7.41 -5.30 -22.34
N LEU A 8 6.54 -5.51 -21.35
CA LEU A 8 5.54 -6.58 -21.31
C LEU A 8 4.14 -6.01 -21.54
N GLY A 9 3.25 -6.81 -22.15
CA GLY A 9 1.81 -6.58 -22.19
C GLY A 9 1.10 -7.70 -21.46
N TRP A 10 0.55 -7.41 -20.28
CA TRP A 10 -0.22 -8.38 -19.50
C TRP A 10 -1.61 -8.56 -20.09
N SER A 11 -2.19 -9.74 -19.89
CA SER A 11 -3.60 -9.96 -20.21
C SER A 11 -4.49 -9.14 -19.27
N ARG A 12 -5.76 -8.96 -19.66
CA ARG A 12 -6.74 -8.29 -18.80
C ARG A 12 -6.91 -9.01 -17.46
N GLU A 13 -6.95 -10.34 -17.50
CA GLU A 13 -7.11 -11.21 -16.34
C GLU A 13 -5.92 -11.09 -15.40
N GLU A 14 -4.70 -11.03 -15.93
CA GLU A 14 -3.49 -10.81 -15.12
C GLU A 14 -3.50 -9.43 -14.44
N VAL A 15 -3.94 -8.39 -15.15
CA VAL A 15 -4.08 -7.04 -14.59
C VAL A 15 -5.12 -7.03 -13.47
N ASP A 16 -6.27 -7.66 -13.69
CA ASP A 16 -7.35 -7.75 -12.71
C ASP A 16 -6.93 -8.51 -11.44
N GLN A 17 -6.27 -9.66 -11.59
CA GLN A 17 -5.77 -10.43 -10.45
C GLN A 17 -4.74 -9.64 -9.64
N ARG A 18 -3.86 -8.89 -10.31
CA ARG A 18 -2.89 -8.01 -9.63
C ARG A 18 -3.61 -6.87 -8.89
N LEU A 19 -4.62 -6.25 -9.49
CA LEU A 19 -5.42 -5.20 -8.86
C LEU A 19 -6.15 -5.75 -7.62
N HIS A 20 -6.78 -6.92 -7.74
CA HIS A 20 -7.47 -7.57 -6.63
C HIS A 20 -6.53 -7.81 -5.44
N ASN A 21 -5.33 -8.34 -5.71
CA ASN A 21 -4.32 -8.55 -4.67
C ASN A 21 -3.84 -7.23 -4.04
N ILE A 22 -3.69 -6.16 -4.83
CA ILE A 22 -3.36 -4.82 -4.31
C ILE A 22 -4.45 -4.34 -3.34
N MET A 23 -5.72 -4.51 -3.69
CA MET A 23 -6.83 -4.08 -2.85
C MET A 23 -6.91 -4.87 -1.53
N ILE A 24 -6.66 -6.18 -1.55
CA ILE A 24 -6.56 -7.01 -0.33
C ILE A 24 -5.44 -6.49 0.58
N ASN A 25 -4.28 -6.15 0.01
CA ASN A 25 -3.15 -5.64 0.77
C ASN A 25 -3.44 -4.26 1.37
N ILE A 26 -4.08 -3.36 0.61
CA ILE A 26 -4.52 -2.05 1.13
C ILE A 26 -5.46 -2.24 2.32
N HIS A 27 -6.49 -3.08 2.18
CA HIS A 27 -7.44 -3.36 3.26
C HIS A 27 -6.74 -3.93 4.50
N SER A 28 -5.90 -4.93 4.32
CA SER A 28 -5.16 -5.59 5.41
C SER A 28 -4.27 -4.59 6.15
N ASN A 29 -3.54 -3.73 5.43
CA ASN A 29 -2.70 -2.70 6.04
C ASN A 29 -3.52 -1.71 6.86
N CYS A 30 -4.63 -1.20 6.32
CA CYS A 30 -5.49 -0.26 7.05
C CYS A 30 -6.08 -0.90 8.31
N ALA A 31 -6.62 -2.12 8.20
CA ALA A 31 -7.23 -2.82 9.33
C ALA A 31 -6.21 -3.14 10.43
N ASN A 32 -5.05 -3.69 10.06
CA ASN A 32 -4.00 -4.04 11.01
C ASN A 32 -3.41 -2.80 11.69
N THR A 33 -3.16 -1.73 10.93
CA THR A 33 -2.63 -0.47 11.49
C THR A 33 -3.64 0.16 12.44
N ALA A 34 -4.92 0.22 12.05
CA ALA A 34 -5.96 0.74 12.93
C ALA A 34 -6.04 -0.05 14.25
N LYS A 35 -5.91 -1.38 14.17
CA LYS A 35 -5.87 -2.26 15.35
C LYS A 35 -4.64 -2.04 16.22
N GLU A 36 -3.46 -1.93 15.62
CA GLU A 36 -2.19 -1.68 16.32
C GLU A 36 -2.23 -0.38 17.14
N TYR A 37 -2.89 0.65 16.60
CA TYR A 37 -3.05 1.94 17.27
C TYR A 37 -4.32 2.03 18.14
N GLY A 38 -4.94 0.89 18.48
CA GLY A 38 -6.08 0.82 19.41
C GLY A 38 -7.39 1.40 18.88
N GLN A 39 -7.54 1.48 17.55
CA GLN A 39 -8.66 2.08 16.83
C GLN A 39 -9.25 1.08 15.82
N GLU A 40 -9.39 -0.18 16.23
CA GLU A 40 -9.86 -1.29 15.39
C GLU A 40 -11.15 -0.92 14.63
N GLY A 41 -11.18 -1.19 13.32
CA GLY A 41 -12.28 -0.82 12.43
C GLY A 41 -12.22 0.61 11.86
N ASN A 42 -11.35 1.49 12.37
CA ASN A 42 -11.17 2.84 11.83
C ASN A 42 -10.21 2.86 10.62
N TYR A 43 -10.75 2.53 9.44
CA TYR A 43 -9.97 2.48 8.19
C TYR A 43 -9.36 3.83 7.79
N VAL A 44 -10.01 4.95 8.09
CA VAL A 44 -9.48 6.28 7.75
C VAL A 44 -8.20 6.55 8.53
N LEU A 45 -8.22 6.29 9.84
CA LEU A 45 -7.03 6.42 10.67
C LEU A 45 -5.95 5.43 10.24
N GLY A 46 -6.31 4.16 10.05
CA GLY A 46 -5.37 3.12 9.62
C GLY A 46 -4.69 3.45 8.29
N ALA A 47 -5.44 3.96 7.31
CA ALA A 47 -4.92 4.39 6.01
C ALA A 47 -3.94 5.56 6.15
N ASN A 48 -4.31 6.58 6.93
CA ASN A 48 -3.46 7.74 7.16
C ASN A 48 -2.13 7.37 7.82
N ILE A 49 -2.18 6.56 8.88
CA ILE A 49 -0.98 6.11 9.60
C ILE A 49 -0.12 5.23 8.69
N ALA A 50 -0.70 4.19 8.06
CA ALA A 50 0.05 3.28 7.21
C ALA A 50 0.73 3.99 6.03
N GLY A 51 0.02 4.93 5.39
CA GLY A 51 0.55 5.74 4.31
C GLY A 51 1.66 6.69 4.78
N PHE A 52 1.45 7.36 5.92
CA PHE A 52 2.43 8.27 6.49
C PHE A 52 3.71 7.56 6.91
N THR A 53 3.62 6.48 7.69
CA THR A 53 4.77 5.73 8.20
C THR A 53 5.67 5.27 7.04
N LYS A 54 5.09 4.72 5.97
CA LYS A 54 5.87 4.29 4.79
C LYS A 54 6.69 5.43 4.16
N VAL A 55 6.14 6.63 4.11
CA VAL A 55 6.84 7.80 3.54
C VAL A 55 7.86 8.34 4.54
N ALA A 56 7.48 8.46 5.81
CA ALA A 56 8.35 8.96 6.88
C ALA A 56 9.60 8.09 7.02
N ASP A 57 9.46 6.76 7.05
CA ASP A 57 10.58 5.82 7.12
C ASP A 57 11.51 6.00 5.91
N ALA A 58 10.95 6.07 4.70
CA ALA A 58 11.74 6.28 3.48
C ALA A 58 12.45 7.65 3.45
N MET A 59 11.87 8.68 4.05
CA MET A 59 12.50 10.00 4.19
C MET A 59 13.65 9.97 5.20
N ILE A 60 13.48 9.26 6.33
CA ILE A 60 14.54 9.06 7.32
C ILE A 60 15.71 8.29 6.69
N ASP A 61 15.42 7.21 5.96
CA ASP A 61 16.42 6.39 5.27
C ASP A 61 17.22 7.18 4.23
N GLN A 62 16.58 8.13 3.54
CA GLN A 62 17.24 8.99 2.54
C GLN A 62 17.99 10.17 3.14
N GLY A 63 17.81 10.46 4.43
CA GLY A 63 18.45 11.56 5.13
C GLY A 63 17.98 12.94 4.67
N VAL A 64 18.79 13.97 4.92
CA VAL A 64 18.51 15.33 4.45
C VAL A 64 18.99 15.46 3.01
N LEU A 65 18.04 15.62 2.08
CA LEU A 65 18.26 15.84 0.64
C LEU A 65 18.25 17.33 0.27
#